data_AF-A0A4P6K4G5-F1
#
_entry.id   AF-A0A4P6K4G5-F1
#
_cell.length_a   1.000
_cell.length_b   1.000
_cell.length_c   1.000
_cell.angle_alpha   90.00
_cell.angle_beta   90.00
_cell.angle_gamma   90.00
#
_symmetry.space_group_name_H-M   'P 1'
#
loop_
_entity.id
_entity.type
_entity.pdbx_description
1 polymer ?
#
loop_
_entity_poly.entity_id
_entity_poly.type
_entity_poly.pdbx_seq_one_letter_code
_entity_poly.pdbx_strand_id
1 'polypeptide(L)'
;MCDGRTGYPSYNNYHLEYPQQQIYNSPRSLPPDSSAKLTALAFNPVISNTLVAAGATDGKVYIWDVQGNTLPQRTLVAGDVHDPVRTLAWSSDGQYLAAGYNDVNASILIWKI
;
A
#
# COMPACT_ATOMS: atom_id res chain seq x y z
N MET A 1 24.91 -32.83 64.65
CA MET A 1 26.06 -31.93 64.43
C MET A 1 26.87 -32.58 63.32
N CYS A 2 26.85 -32.17 62.05
CA CYS A 2 26.64 -30.86 61.43
C CYS A 2 25.70 -31.00 60.22
N ASP A 3 24.73 -30.08 60.07
CA ASP A 3 24.09 -29.78 58.79
C ASP A 3 24.81 -28.58 58.13
N GLY A 4 24.51 -28.33 56.87
CA GLY A 4 24.80 -27.01 56.28
C GLY A 4 25.25 -27.07 54.83
N ARG A 5 24.39 -27.56 53.93
CA ARG A 5 24.55 -27.38 52.48
C ARG A 5 24.45 -25.87 52.18
N THR A 6 25.52 -25.29 51.68
CA THR A 6 25.53 -23.90 51.19
C THR A 6 24.80 -23.81 49.84
N GLY A 7 23.54 -23.39 49.89
CA GLY A 7 22.83 -22.90 48.71
C GLY A 7 23.21 -21.44 48.47
N TYR A 8 23.77 -21.14 47.29
CA TYR A 8 23.91 -19.76 46.84
C TYR A 8 22.51 -19.11 46.72
N PRO A 9 22.32 -17.85 47.15
CA PRO A 9 21.09 -17.15 46.83
C PRO A 9 21.08 -16.86 45.33
N SER A 10 20.11 -17.44 44.61
CA SER A 10 19.88 -17.11 43.20
C SER A 10 19.49 -15.64 43.09
N TYR A 11 20.26 -14.90 42.32
CA TYR A 11 19.89 -13.55 41.89
C TYR A 11 18.56 -13.66 41.15
N ASN A 12 17.49 -13.17 41.77
CA ASN A 12 16.24 -12.89 41.10
C ASN A 12 16.53 -11.88 40.00
N ASN A 13 16.57 -12.35 38.76
CA ASN A 13 16.56 -11.49 37.59
C ASN A 13 15.23 -10.76 37.58
N TYR A 14 15.23 -9.52 38.04
CA TYR A 14 14.25 -8.53 37.63
C TYR A 14 14.42 -8.32 36.13
N HIS A 15 13.83 -9.20 35.32
CA HIS A 15 13.52 -8.86 33.95
C HIS A 15 12.48 -7.75 34.05
N LEU A 16 12.95 -6.51 33.97
CA LEU A 16 12.12 -5.36 33.68
C LEU A 16 11.42 -5.67 32.36
N GLU A 17 10.16 -6.11 32.44
CA GLU A 17 9.27 -6.09 31.30
C GLU A 17 9.11 -4.62 30.93
N TYR A 18 9.94 -4.16 29.99
CA TYR A 18 9.67 -2.92 29.29
C TYR A 18 8.29 -3.11 28.65
N PRO A 19 7.27 -2.30 28.97
CA PRO A 19 6.02 -2.38 28.26
C PRO A 19 6.34 -2.15 26.78
N GLN A 20 5.99 -3.10 25.92
CA GLN A 20 6.16 -3.02 24.47
C GLN A 20 5.30 -1.89 23.89
N GLN A 21 5.67 -0.65 24.14
CA GLN A 21 5.11 0.50 23.46
C GLN A 21 5.95 0.78 22.23
N GLN A 22 5.94 -0.17 21.28
CA GLN A 22 6.50 0.05 19.95
C GLN A 22 5.61 -0.55 18.85
N ILE A 23 4.30 -0.35 18.94
CA ILE A 23 3.35 -0.60 17.84
C ILE A 23 3.29 0.67 16.96
N TYR A 24 4.42 1.09 16.39
CA TYR A 24 4.45 2.29 15.53
C TYR A 24 4.15 1.89 14.10
N ASN A 25 2.91 2.14 13.65
CA ASN A 25 2.52 2.39 12.26
C ASN A 25 3.43 1.79 11.17
N SER A 26 3.58 0.46 11.14
CA SER A 26 4.42 -0.19 10.14
C SER A 26 3.88 0.11 8.74
N PRO A 27 4.72 0.58 7.80
CA PRO A 27 4.27 0.88 6.44
C PRO A 27 3.74 -0.40 5.78
N ARG A 28 2.55 -0.29 5.21
CA ARG A 28 1.92 -1.39 4.46
C ARG A 28 2.35 -1.33 2.99
N SER A 29 2.80 -2.46 2.43
CA SER A 29 3.10 -2.58 1.00
C SER A 29 1.87 -3.02 0.22
N LEU A 30 1.61 -2.37 -0.92
CA LEU A 30 0.52 -2.68 -1.86
C LEU A 30 1.12 -2.96 -3.24
N PRO A 31 1.57 -4.20 -3.50
CA PRO A 31 2.21 -4.54 -4.77
C PRO A 31 1.18 -4.61 -5.91
N PRO A 32 1.57 -4.20 -7.13
CA PRO A 32 0.80 -4.51 -8.33
C PRO A 32 0.90 -6.00 -8.68
N ASP A 33 -0.03 -6.49 -9.49
CA ASP A 33 -0.03 -7.88 -9.99
C ASP A 33 1.05 -8.14 -11.06
N SER A 34 1.85 -7.13 -11.39
CA SER A 34 2.87 -7.11 -12.44
C SER A 34 4.21 -6.67 -11.86
N SER A 35 5.32 -7.03 -12.51
CA SER A 35 6.66 -6.51 -12.16
C SER A 35 6.90 -5.08 -12.68
N ALA A 36 5.89 -4.47 -13.32
CA ALA A 36 5.94 -3.12 -13.84
C ALA A 36 6.20 -2.08 -12.74
N LYS A 37 6.92 -1.01 -13.11
CA LYS A 37 7.22 0.09 -12.19
C LYS A 37 5.99 0.99 -12.09
N LEU A 38 5.63 1.37 -10.86
CA LEU A 38 4.63 2.39 -10.62
C LEU A 38 5.23 3.77 -10.93
N THR A 39 4.48 4.59 -11.65
CA THR A 39 4.92 5.87 -12.20
C THR A 39 4.06 7.05 -11.76
N ALA A 40 2.85 6.78 -11.27
CA ALA A 40 1.93 7.78 -10.75
C ALA A 40 1.11 7.21 -9.59
N LEU A 41 0.69 8.06 -8.65
CA LEU A 41 -0.15 7.69 -7.50
C LEU A 41 -1.21 8.76 -7.25
N ALA A 42 -2.42 8.35 -6.89
CA ALA A 42 -3.48 9.27 -6.49
C ALA A 42 -4.46 8.62 -5.49
N PHE A 43 -4.76 9.34 -4.41
CA PHE A 43 -5.79 8.94 -3.44
C PHE A 43 -7.18 9.42 -3.89
N ASN A 44 -8.20 8.57 -3.70
CA ASN A 44 -9.58 8.98 -3.85
C ASN A 44 -9.93 9.96 -2.70
N PRO A 45 -10.45 11.16 -3.00
CA PRO A 45 -10.63 12.21 -2.00
C PRO A 45 -11.88 12.07 -1.13
N VAL A 46 -12.82 11.16 -1.46
CA VAL A 46 -14.16 11.10 -0.83
C VAL A 46 -14.40 9.82 -0.01
N ILE A 47 -13.90 8.67 -0.46
CA ILE A 47 -14.29 7.37 0.11
C ILE A 47 -13.55 7.09 1.43
N SER A 48 -14.31 6.75 2.48
CA SER A 48 -13.80 6.45 3.84
C SER A 48 -12.88 5.23 3.94
N ASN A 49 -13.00 4.26 3.02
CA ASN A 49 -12.10 3.11 2.92
C ASN A 49 -10.76 3.45 2.25
N THR A 50 -10.56 4.70 1.82
CA THR A 50 -9.32 5.19 1.19
C THR A 50 -8.90 4.33 0.00
N LEU A 51 -9.47 4.60 -1.18
CA LEU A 51 -8.96 3.99 -2.41
C LEU A 51 -7.67 4.68 -2.85
N VAL A 52 -6.69 3.88 -3.27
CA VAL A 52 -5.45 4.36 -3.90
C VAL A 52 -5.42 3.86 -5.33
N ALA A 53 -5.15 4.76 -6.28
CA ALA A 53 -4.83 4.41 -7.65
C ALA A 53 -3.33 4.55 -7.90
N ALA A 54 -2.74 3.63 -8.66
CA ALA A 54 -1.38 3.75 -9.18
C ALA A 54 -1.32 3.42 -10.66
N GLY A 55 -0.64 4.28 -11.43
CA GLY A 55 -0.36 4.05 -12.83
C GLY A 55 0.98 3.35 -12.98
N ALA A 56 1.11 2.49 -13.99
CA ALA A 56 2.32 1.70 -14.22
C ALA A 56 2.91 1.89 -15.62
N THR A 57 4.15 1.42 -15.79
CA THR A 57 4.87 1.44 -17.07
C THR A 57 4.27 0.52 -18.13
N ASP A 58 3.43 -0.43 -17.75
CA ASP A 58 2.74 -1.37 -18.65
C ASP A 58 1.35 -0.87 -19.09
N GLY A 59 1.04 0.41 -18.84
CA GLY A 59 -0.22 1.06 -19.21
C GLY A 59 -1.41 0.73 -18.31
N LYS A 60 -1.21 -0.10 -17.29
CA LYS A 60 -2.28 -0.45 -16.35
C LYS A 60 -2.40 0.58 -15.24
N VAL A 61 -3.62 0.70 -14.72
CA VAL A 61 -3.91 1.44 -13.49
C VAL A 61 -4.45 0.46 -12.45
N TYR A 62 -3.74 0.34 -11.34
CA TYR A 62 -4.11 -0.51 -10.23
C TYR A 62 -4.88 0.29 -9.19
N ILE A 63 -5.90 -0.30 -8.60
CA ILE A 63 -6.70 0.32 -7.53
C ILE A 63 -6.73 -0.61 -6.33
N TRP A 64 -6.34 -0.09 -5.18
CA TRP A 64 -6.38 -0.80 -3.90
C TRP A 64 -7.39 -0.14 -2.96
N ASP A 65 -8.02 -0.97 -2.13
CA ASP A 65 -8.62 -0.53 -0.86
C ASP A 65 -7.55 -0.62 0.22
N VAL A 66 -7.21 0.51 0.86
CA VAL A 66 -6.16 0.57 1.88
C VAL A 66 -6.52 -0.22 3.13
N GLN A 67 -7.81 -0.34 3.44
CA GLN A 67 -8.32 -1.16 4.56
C GLN A 67 -8.51 -2.63 4.16
N GLY A 68 -8.54 -2.91 2.85
CA GLY A 68 -8.76 -4.24 2.28
C GLY A 68 -7.52 -5.14 2.28
N ASN A 69 -7.42 -6.00 1.27
CA ASN A 69 -6.29 -6.90 1.07
C ASN A 69 -5.07 -6.16 0.46
N THR A 70 -3.89 -6.80 0.44
CA THR A 70 -2.68 -6.23 -0.19
C THR A 70 -2.74 -6.28 -1.72
N LEU A 71 -3.63 -7.08 -2.28
CA LEU A 71 -3.84 -7.20 -3.72
C LEU A 71 -4.72 -6.05 -4.26
N PRO A 72 -4.51 -5.62 -5.51
CA PRO A 72 -5.40 -4.67 -6.16
C PRO A 72 -6.84 -5.19 -6.15
N GLN A 73 -7.78 -4.34 -5.75
CA GLN A 73 -9.21 -4.62 -5.88
C GLN A 73 -9.65 -4.55 -7.35
N ARG A 74 -9.03 -3.65 -8.13
CA ARG A 74 -9.30 -3.49 -9.57
C ARG A 74 -8.02 -3.19 -10.33
N THR A 75 -7.98 -3.67 -11.57
CA THR A 75 -6.94 -3.32 -12.54
C THR A 75 -7.62 -2.79 -13.79
N LEU A 76 -7.47 -1.50 -14.05
CA LEU A 76 -7.99 -0.85 -15.24
C LEU A 76 -6.99 -1.03 -16.39
N VAL A 77 -7.51 -1.48 -17.53
CA VAL A 77 -6.73 -1.74 -18.74
C VAL A 77 -7.23 -0.83 -19.84
N ALA A 78 -6.30 -0.20 -20.54
CA ALA A 78 -6.54 0.81 -21.54
C ALA A 78 -6.67 0.23 -22.97
N GLY A 79 -7.38 -0.90 -23.11
CA GLY A 79 -7.48 -1.61 -24.39
C GLY A 79 -6.10 -1.90 -24.98
N ASP A 80 -5.83 -1.31 -26.15
CA ASP A 80 -4.57 -1.45 -26.89
C ASP A 80 -3.46 -0.48 -26.45
N VAL A 81 -3.73 0.42 -25.50
CA VAL A 81 -2.73 1.34 -24.95
C VAL A 81 -1.91 0.62 -23.89
N HIS A 82 -0.64 0.37 -24.21
CA HIS A 82 0.33 -0.30 -23.33
C HIS A 82 1.46 0.63 -22.88
N ASP A 83 1.35 1.92 -23.18
CA ASP A 83 2.36 2.92 -22.84
C ASP A 83 2.27 3.38 -21.38
N PRO A 84 3.37 3.92 -20.82
CA PRO A 84 3.41 4.31 -19.42
C PRO A 84 2.35 5.34 -19.04
N VAL A 85 1.64 5.08 -17.94
CA VAL A 85 0.81 6.09 -17.29
C VAL A 85 1.71 7.13 -16.63
N ARG A 86 1.53 8.41 -16.92
CA ARG A 86 2.37 9.49 -16.35
C ARG A 86 1.69 10.30 -15.28
N THR A 87 0.36 10.34 -15.29
CA THR A 87 -0.41 11.11 -14.33
C THR A 87 -1.74 10.46 -14.06
N LEU A 88 -2.24 10.68 -12.85
CA LEU A 88 -3.55 10.24 -12.39
C LEU A 88 -4.24 11.40 -11.67
N ALA A 89 -5.54 11.54 -11.87
CA ALA A 89 -6.35 12.50 -11.15
C ALA A 89 -7.73 11.91 -10.85
N TRP A 90 -8.10 11.85 -9.57
CA TRP A 90 -9.47 11.55 -9.16
C TRP A 90 -10.34 12.80 -9.32
N SER A 91 -11.61 12.60 -9.68
CA SER A 91 -12.61 13.66 -9.56
C SER A 91 -12.85 14.02 -8.10
N SER A 92 -13.27 15.26 -7.84
CA SER A 92 -13.53 15.75 -6.48
C SER A 92 -14.68 15.01 -5.78
N ASP A 93 -15.59 14.40 -6.54
CA ASP A 93 -16.66 13.54 -6.04
C ASP A 93 -16.24 12.06 -5.90
N GLY A 94 -15.01 11.71 -6.30
CA GLY A 94 -14.44 10.37 -6.21
C GLY A 94 -15.04 9.34 -7.18
N GLN A 95 -15.95 9.73 -8.08
CA GLN A 95 -16.63 8.83 -9.01
C GLN A 95 -15.84 8.52 -10.28
N TYR A 96 -14.86 9.35 -10.60
CA TYR A 96 -14.07 9.23 -11.82
C TYR A 96 -12.57 9.25 -11.53
N LEU A 97 -11.83 8.55 -12.37
CA LEU A 97 -10.38 8.58 -12.42
C LEU A 97 -9.94 8.89 -13.84
N ALA A 98 -9.12 9.92 -13.99
CA ALA A 98 -8.43 10.26 -15.23
C ALA A 98 -7.00 9.72 -15.20
N ALA A 99 -6.54 9.12 -16.30
CA ALA A 99 -5.14 8.76 -16.51
C ALA A 99 -4.62 9.36 -17.80
N GLY A 100 -3.45 9.99 -17.73
CA GLY A 100 -2.71 10.50 -18.89
C GLY A 100 -1.61 9.52 -19.28
N TYR A 101 -1.58 9.15 -20.55
CA TYR A 101 -0.65 8.20 -21.13
C TYR A 101 0.44 8.91 -21.91
N ASN A 102 1.63 8.32 -21.93
CA ASN A 102 2.74 8.77 -22.77
C ASN A 102 2.83 7.93 -24.05
N ASP A 103 1.69 7.75 -24.71
CA ASP A 103 1.59 7.08 -26.02
C ASP A 103 1.79 8.09 -27.17
N VAL A 104 1.73 7.60 -28.41
CA VAL A 104 1.91 8.43 -29.62
C VAL A 104 0.85 9.54 -29.76
N ASN A 105 -0.32 9.36 -29.15
CA ASN A 105 -1.45 10.27 -29.26
C ASN A 105 -1.63 11.17 -28.02
N ALA A 106 -0.78 11.03 -27.00
CA ALA A 106 -0.94 11.62 -25.69
C ALA A 106 -2.35 11.40 -25.11
N SER A 107 -2.83 10.15 -25.15
CA SER A 107 -4.19 9.78 -24.77
C SER A 107 -4.52 10.08 -23.31
N ILE A 108 -5.76 10.52 -23.06
CA ILE A 108 -6.35 10.63 -21.73
C ILE A 108 -7.55 9.70 -21.67
N LEU A 109 -7.56 8.81 -20.69
CA LEU A 109 -8.66 7.89 -20.45
C LEU A 109 -9.33 8.20 -19.13
N ILE A 110 -10.66 8.09 -19.11
CA ILE A 110 -11.52 8.35 -17.95
C ILE A 110 -12.30 7.08 -17.64
N TRP A 111 -12.26 6.64 -16.38
CA TRP A 111 -13.08 5.53 -15.90
C TRP A 111 -14.03 6.02 -14.82
N LYS A 112 -15.22 5.43 -14.79
CA LYS A 112 -16.11 5.48 -13.64
C LYS A 112 -15.70 4.38 -12.66
N ILE A 113 -15.53 4.75 -11.39
CA ILE A 113 -15.01 3.88 -10.33
C ILE A 113 -16.12 3.42 -9.37
#